data_AF-A0A369QTK2-F1
#
_entry.id   AF-A0A369QTK2-F1
#
_cell.length_a   1.000
_cell.length_b   1.000
_cell.length_c   1.000
_cell.angle_alpha   90.00
_cell.angle_beta   90.00
_cell.angle_gamma   90.00
#
_symmetry.space_group_name_H-M   'P 1'
#
loop_
_entity.id
_entity.type
_entity.pdbx_description
1 polymer ?
#
loop_
_entity_poly.entity_id
_entity_poly.type
_entity_poly.pdbx_seq_one_letter_code
_entity_poly.pdbx_strand_id
1 'polypeptide(L)'
;MGISYEEIGQRLRAFRLGTGMSAEEIARKLGISRTAVYRFEKGGVVKIETLLSLADLLQVSLPTLLGVETEYISSSVTYFERLRQLEESAERITILAGPLSLLLSSDEFVARLEALLKETAPEETEIRDRTERDVDRIVEILRERRANYQRRKPTIVNLISALDIVRLLHSGFVGRPFMPRPDLKERQKSAREEIEHIIRLMEEQPIGVQIGLVTGTLPHVGFQIFRSGEKRTLSVSPFRLGEQPNIRLGVAMITSTPEAVALHEKVVEQMWAESLKGKTAGRYLRDLIASVDGDLPR
;
A
#
# COMPACT_ATOMS: atom_id res chain seq x y z
N MET A 1 9.79 16.75 19.53
CA MET A 1 9.99 15.45 18.83
C MET A 1 11.48 15.32 18.59
N GLY A 2 12.13 14.26 19.08
CA GLY A 2 13.55 14.03 18.87
C GLY A 2 13.81 13.36 17.52
N ILE A 3 14.97 13.63 16.90
CA ILE A 3 15.40 12.94 15.68
C ILE A 3 15.72 11.48 16.03
N SER A 4 15.10 10.53 15.34
CA SER A 4 15.37 9.10 15.51
C SER A 4 16.32 8.59 14.41
N TYR A 5 17.51 8.14 14.80
CA TYR A 5 18.46 7.55 13.84
C TYR A 5 17.90 6.28 13.18
N GLU A 6 17.12 5.48 13.91
CA GLU A 6 16.46 4.30 13.34
C GLU A 6 15.53 4.69 12.19
N GLU A 7 14.72 5.72 12.36
CA GLU A 7 13.81 6.17 11.30
C GLU A 7 14.54 6.82 10.12
N ILE A 8 15.65 7.52 10.38
CA ILE A 8 16.54 8.01 9.31
C ILE A 8 17.06 6.82 8.51
N GLY A 9 17.54 5.77 9.17
CA GLY A 9 18.03 4.54 8.54
C GLY A 9 16.96 3.85 7.69
N GLN A 10 15.74 3.74 8.22
CA GLN A 10 14.59 3.22 7.50
C GLN A 10 14.29 4.00 6.21
N ARG A 11 14.26 5.34 6.27
CA ARG A 11 14.07 6.20 5.10
C ARG A 11 15.20 6.07 4.10
N LEU A 12 16.46 6.06 4.56
CA LEU A 12 17.64 5.84 3.70
C LEU A 12 17.51 4.52 2.91
N ARG A 13 17.13 3.42 3.59
CA ARG A 13 16.89 2.14 2.94
C ARG A 13 15.77 2.24 1.90
N ALA A 14 14.63 2.83 2.26
CA ALA A 14 13.48 2.93 1.37
C ALA A 14 13.77 3.74 0.10
N PHE A 15 14.44 4.88 0.24
CA PHE A 15 14.83 5.70 -0.91
C PHE A 15 15.90 5.01 -1.76
N ARG A 16 16.90 4.34 -1.16
CA ARG A 16 17.87 3.55 -1.93
C ARG A 16 17.19 2.44 -2.75
N LEU A 17 16.24 1.71 -2.16
CA LEU A 17 15.52 0.67 -2.89
C LEU A 17 14.77 1.25 -4.11
N GLY A 18 14.18 2.44 -3.96
CA GLY A 18 13.48 3.11 -5.05
C GLY A 18 14.36 3.66 -6.17
N THR A 19 15.65 3.89 -5.93
CA THR A 19 16.59 4.22 -7.01
C THR A 19 17.11 2.98 -7.75
N GLY A 20 16.82 1.78 -7.24
CA GLY A 20 17.38 0.53 -7.76
C GLY A 20 18.86 0.31 -7.43
N MET A 21 19.49 1.19 -6.66
CA MET A 21 20.93 1.08 -6.34
C MET A 21 21.18 0.04 -5.23
N SER A 22 22.21 -0.75 -5.42
CA SER A 22 22.79 -1.59 -4.37
C SER A 22 23.51 -0.74 -3.32
N ALA A 23 23.69 -1.30 -2.11
CA ALA A 23 24.50 -0.67 -1.07
C ALA A 23 25.96 -0.47 -1.51
N GLU A 24 26.46 -1.33 -2.39
CA GLU A 24 27.82 -1.25 -2.95
C GLU A 24 27.97 -0.06 -3.92
N GLU A 25 26.96 0.19 -4.75
CA GLU A 25 26.96 1.36 -5.64
C GLU A 25 26.92 2.68 -4.87
N ILE A 26 26.10 2.78 -3.83
CA ILE A 26 26.09 3.95 -2.94
C ILE A 26 27.45 4.12 -2.27
N ALA A 27 27.99 3.03 -1.70
CA ALA A 27 29.29 3.05 -1.02
C ALA A 27 30.41 3.58 -1.92
N ARG A 28 30.49 3.06 -3.16
CA ARG A 28 31.46 3.48 -4.17
C ARG A 28 31.29 4.95 -4.57
N LYS A 29 30.06 5.42 -4.79
CA LYS A 29 29.79 6.82 -5.17
C LYS A 29 30.13 7.82 -4.06
N LEU A 30 29.99 7.41 -2.80
CA LEU A 30 30.28 8.26 -1.63
C LEU A 30 31.68 8.07 -1.04
N GLY A 31 32.49 7.15 -1.57
CA GLY A 31 33.81 6.84 -1.02
C GLY A 31 33.78 6.26 0.40
N ILE A 32 32.72 5.52 0.76
CA ILE A 32 32.56 4.86 2.06
C ILE A 32 32.50 3.34 1.90
N SER A 33 32.55 2.59 3.01
CA SER A 33 32.43 1.13 2.95
C SER A 33 30.96 0.68 2.81
N ARG A 34 30.74 -0.48 2.15
CA ARG A 34 29.40 -1.12 2.09
C ARG A 34 28.82 -1.37 3.49
N THR A 35 29.67 -1.72 4.46
CA THR A 35 29.29 -1.89 5.87
C THR A 35 28.78 -0.59 6.49
N ALA A 36 29.35 0.56 6.13
CA ALA A 36 28.88 1.85 6.60
C ALA A 36 27.45 2.12 6.12
N VAL A 37 27.15 1.84 4.84
CA VAL A 37 25.78 1.98 4.29
C VAL A 37 24.78 1.14 5.08
N TYR A 38 25.06 -0.16 5.29
CA TYR A 38 24.16 -1.01 6.08
C TYR A 38 24.02 -0.57 7.53
N ARG A 39 25.11 -0.06 8.13
CA ARG A 39 25.05 0.48 9.50
C ARG A 39 24.11 1.69 9.56
N PHE A 40 24.18 2.58 8.57
CA PHE A 40 23.30 3.75 8.49
C PHE A 40 21.84 3.34 8.31
N GLU A 41 21.56 2.38 7.41
CA GLU A 41 20.20 1.84 7.20
C GLU A 41 19.60 1.15 8.43
N LYS A 42 20.44 0.66 9.33
CA LYS A 42 20.05 0.07 10.63
C LYS A 42 19.98 1.09 11.77
N GLY A 43 20.08 2.39 11.48
CA GLY A 43 19.98 3.45 12.48
C GLY A 43 21.27 3.78 13.21
N GLY A 44 22.42 3.46 12.63
CA GLY A 44 23.71 3.91 13.15
C GLY A 44 23.90 5.42 12.98
N VAL A 45 24.64 6.04 13.91
CA VAL A 45 24.96 7.48 13.87
C VAL A 45 25.69 7.84 12.57
N VAL A 46 25.19 8.89 11.91
CA VAL A 46 25.69 9.42 10.64
C VAL A 46 26.08 10.87 10.84
N LYS A 47 27.24 11.28 10.29
CA LYS A 47 27.62 12.70 10.25
C LYS A 47 26.70 13.47 9.30
N ILE A 48 26.43 14.73 9.61
CA ILE A 48 25.51 15.55 8.82
C ILE A 48 25.98 15.70 7.38
N GLU A 49 27.29 15.80 7.15
CA GLU A 49 27.88 15.90 5.81
C GLU A 49 27.61 14.64 4.98
N THR A 50 27.76 13.46 5.61
CA THR A 50 27.45 12.18 4.94
C THR A 50 25.95 12.04 4.67
N LEU A 51 25.10 12.53 5.58
CA LEU A 51 23.65 12.51 5.40
C LEU A 51 23.21 13.44 4.26
N LEU A 52 23.84 14.61 4.12
CA LEU A 52 23.66 15.51 2.98
C LEU A 52 24.06 14.84 1.67
N SER A 53 25.24 14.20 1.61
CA SER A 53 25.66 13.49 0.39
C SER A 53 24.74 12.32 0.03
N LEU A 54 24.19 11.62 1.02
CA LEU A 54 23.17 10.59 0.81
C LEU A 54 21.86 11.19 0.27
N ALA A 55 21.44 12.33 0.82
CA ALA A 55 20.24 13.04 0.37
C ALA A 55 20.36 13.45 -1.10
N ASP A 56 21.49 14.07 -1.47
CA ASP A 56 21.80 14.47 -2.85
C ASP A 56 21.82 13.28 -3.79
N LEU A 57 22.50 12.19 -3.39
CA LEU A 57 22.61 10.97 -4.20
C LEU A 57 21.24 10.29 -4.41
N LEU A 58 20.38 10.32 -3.40
CA LEU A 58 19.03 9.73 -3.43
C LEU A 58 17.98 10.69 -4.00
N GLN A 59 18.37 11.92 -4.35
CA GLN A 59 17.50 12.99 -4.84
C GLN A 59 16.33 13.29 -3.89
N VAL A 60 16.61 13.37 -2.60
CA VAL A 60 15.65 13.72 -1.55
C VAL A 60 16.17 14.86 -0.70
N SER A 61 15.28 15.58 -0.04
CA SER A 61 15.68 16.62 0.90
C SER A 61 16.21 16.01 2.20
N LEU A 62 17.13 16.72 2.86
CA LEU A 62 17.56 16.37 4.21
C LEU A 62 16.37 16.35 5.21
N PRO A 63 15.46 17.34 5.23
CA PRO A 63 14.29 17.30 6.10
C PRO A 63 13.39 16.06 5.92
N THR A 64 13.23 15.57 4.68
CA THR A 64 12.53 14.32 4.38
C THR A 64 13.23 13.13 5.06
N LEU A 65 14.56 13.02 4.97
CA LEU A 65 15.32 11.95 5.66
C LEU A 65 15.23 12.05 7.18
N LEU A 66 15.23 13.28 7.73
CA LEU A 66 15.07 13.53 9.15
C LEU A 66 13.64 13.27 9.66
N GLY A 67 12.66 13.17 8.76
CA GLY A 67 11.24 12.96 9.12
C GLY A 67 10.60 14.18 9.77
N VAL A 68 11.11 15.38 9.50
CA VAL A 68 10.59 16.64 10.08
C VAL A 68 9.65 17.40 9.14
N GLU A 69 9.44 16.88 7.93
CA GLU A 69 8.46 17.38 6.97
C GLU A 69 7.66 16.22 6.36
N THR A 70 6.76 16.54 5.43
CA THR A 70 6.06 15.53 4.63
C THR A 70 7.03 14.85 3.67
N GLU A 71 7.09 13.53 3.70
CA GLU A 71 7.84 12.73 2.74
C GLU A 71 7.08 12.74 1.41
N TYR A 72 7.68 13.26 0.33
CA TYR A 72 7.15 13.15 -1.03
C TYR A 72 7.85 12.02 -1.78
N ILE A 73 7.07 11.04 -2.26
CA ILE A 73 7.60 9.78 -2.77
C ILE A 73 7.05 9.50 -4.17
N SER A 74 7.92 9.55 -5.17
CA SER A 74 7.58 9.26 -6.58
C SER A 74 7.83 7.80 -6.99
N SER A 75 8.56 7.04 -6.19
CA SER A 75 8.84 5.62 -6.43
C SER A 75 7.85 4.74 -5.65
N SER A 76 7.11 3.88 -6.36
CA SER A 76 6.23 2.88 -5.74
C SER A 76 7.00 1.90 -4.87
N VAL A 77 8.22 1.52 -5.27
CA VAL A 77 9.15 0.70 -4.46
C VAL A 77 9.45 1.37 -3.12
N THR A 78 9.85 2.65 -3.14
CA THR A 78 10.08 3.41 -1.90
C THR A 78 8.81 3.47 -1.07
N TYR A 79 7.67 3.76 -1.70
CA TYR A 79 6.39 3.88 -1.00
C TYR A 79 6.01 2.58 -0.27
N PHE A 80 6.04 1.44 -0.95
CA PHE A 80 5.68 0.16 -0.35
C PHE A 80 6.69 -0.28 0.73
N GLU A 81 7.98 0.04 0.59
CA GLU A 81 8.96 -0.18 1.67
C GLU A 81 8.68 0.71 2.87
N ARG A 82 8.32 1.99 2.67
CA ARG A 82 7.90 2.87 3.77
C ARG A 82 6.65 2.34 4.46
N LEU A 83 5.65 1.86 3.71
CA LEU A 83 4.48 1.19 4.30
C LEU A 83 4.89 -0.01 5.15
N ARG A 84 5.75 -0.90 4.63
CA ARG A 84 6.25 -2.06 5.38
C ARG A 84 6.89 -1.67 6.71
N GLN A 85 7.70 -0.61 6.72
CA GLN A 85 8.37 -0.10 7.92
C GLN A 85 7.37 0.51 8.93
N LEU A 86 6.38 1.26 8.46
CA LEU A 86 5.33 1.82 9.32
C LEU A 86 4.43 0.71 9.91
N GLU A 87 4.07 -0.29 9.11
CA GLU A 87 3.27 -1.44 9.54
C GLU A 87 3.97 -2.29 10.60
N GLU A 88 5.29 -2.42 10.53
CA GLU A 88 6.10 -3.26 11.44
C GLU A 88 6.07 -2.77 12.91
N SER A 89 5.87 -1.47 13.11
CA SER A 89 5.76 -0.83 14.42
C SER A 89 4.33 -0.44 14.81
N ALA A 90 3.37 -0.53 13.88
CA ALA A 90 1.99 -0.15 14.13
C ALA A 90 1.29 -1.11 15.10
N GLU A 91 0.53 -0.54 16.01
CA GLU A 91 -0.41 -1.25 16.88
C GLU A 91 -1.81 -1.25 16.27
N ARG A 92 -2.14 -0.17 15.54
CA ARG A 92 -3.38 -0.03 14.77
C ARG A 92 -3.11 0.58 13.40
N ILE A 93 -3.74 0.02 12.39
CA ILE A 93 -3.72 0.50 11.01
C ILE A 93 -5.17 0.78 10.60
N THR A 94 -5.45 2.00 10.19
CA THR A 94 -6.72 2.38 9.57
C THR A 94 -6.51 2.53 8.08
N ILE A 95 -7.31 1.85 7.27
CA ILE A 95 -7.14 1.77 5.82
C ILE A 95 -8.42 2.29 5.17
N LEU A 96 -8.27 3.33 4.33
CA LEU A 96 -9.29 3.81 3.41
C LEU A 96 -8.67 3.82 2.02
N ALA A 97 -8.56 2.65 1.38
CA ALA A 97 -7.90 2.55 0.08
C ALA A 97 -8.42 1.36 -0.72
N GLY A 98 -8.99 1.65 -1.89
CA GLY A 98 -9.49 0.65 -2.84
C GLY A 98 -10.54 -0.31 -2.26
N PRO A 99 -11.05 -1.24 -3.07
CA PRO A 99 -11.96 -2.27 -2.55
C PRO A 99 -11.25 -3.33 -1.69
N LEU A 100 -9.91 -3.39 -1.71
CA LEU A 100 -9.12 -4.47 -1.12
C LEU A 100 -7.93 -3.97 -0.30
N SER A 101 -7.77 -4.54 0.88
CA SER A 101 -6.57 -4.39 1.72
C SER A 101 -5.67 -5.61 1.57
N LEU A 102 -4.42 -5.41 1.15
CA LEU A 102 -3.43 -6.48 0.99
C LEU A 102 -3.22 -7.30 2.28
N LEU A 103 -3.29 -6.67 3.45
CA LEU A 103 -3.06 -7.37 4.72
C LEU A 103 -4.23 -8.31 5.07
N LEU A 104 -5.40 -8.06 4.50
CA LEU A 104 -6.62 -8.86 4.70
C LEU A 104 -6.97 -9.73 3.48
N SER A 105 -6.20 -9.66 2.39
CA SER A 105 -6.52 -10.36 1.15
C SER A 105 -6.25 -11.86 1.23
N SER A 106 -6.93 -12.63 0.37
CA SER A 106 -6.69 -14.07 0.24
C SER A 106 -5.29 -14.40 -0.26
N ASP A 107 -4.87 -15.65 -0.09
CA ASP A 107 -3.61 -16.15 -0.66
C ASP A 107 -3.71 -16.29 -2.18
N GLU A 108 -4.89 -16.63 -2.69
CA GLU A 108 -5.19 -16.73 -4.12
C GLU A 108 -5.02 -15.39 -4.84
N PHE A 109 -5.49 -14.29 -4.25
CA PHE A 109 -5.26 -12.95 -4.80
C PHE A 109 -3.77 -12.61 -4.84
N VAL A 110 -3.04 -12.89 -3.75
CA VAL A 110 -1.62 -12.58 -3.64
C VAL A 110 -0.79 -13.39 -4.63
N ALA A 111 -1.15 -14.64 -4.88
CA ALA A 111 -0.48 -15.48 -5.88
C ALA A 111 -0.60 -14.92 -7.31
N ARG A 112 -1.67 -14.18 -7.61
CA ARG A 112 -1.92 -13.57 -8.93
C ARG A 112 -1.34 -12.16 -9.07
N LEU A 113 -1.00 -11.52 -7.95
CA LEU A 113 -0.65 -10.11 -7.91
C LEU A 113 0.56 -9.76 -8.78
N GLU A 114 1.59 -10.62 -8.80
CA GLU A 114 2.77 -10.37 -9.63
C GLU A 114 2.43 -10.27 -11.12
N ALA A 115 1.65 -11.23 -11.64
CA ALA A 115 1.21 -11.23 -13.03
C ALA A 115 0.35 -9.99 -13.33
N LEU A 116 -0.59 -9.68 -12.43
CA LEU A 116 -1.46 -8.50 -12.53
C LEU A 116 -0.66 -7.19 -12.59
N LEU A 117 0.41 -7.05 -11.80
CA LEU A 117 1.24 -5.85 -11.81
C LEU A 117 2.13 -5.78 -13.06
N LYS A 118 2.69 -6.90 -13.53
CA LYS A 118 3.49 -6.96 -14.76
C LYS A 118 2.67 -6.59 -16.00
N GLU A 119 1.36 -6.86 -16.00
CA GLU A 119 0.45 -6.42 -17.06
C GLU A 119 0.36 -4.90 -17.24
N THR A 120 0.71 -4.11 -16.23
CA THR A 120 0.71 -2.64 -16.31
C THR A 120 1.91 -2.08 -17.07
N ALA A 121 2.88 -2.91 -17.40
CA ALA A 121 4.08 -2.49 -18.10
C ALA A 121 3.72 -2.07 -19.54
N PRO A 122 4.17 -0.89 -19.99
CA PRO A 122 3.94 -0.46 -21.37
C PRO A 122 4.77 -1.30 -22.36
N GLU A 123 4.47 -1.19 -23.65
CA GLU A 123 5.12 -1.98 -24.69
C GLU A 123 6.61 -1.62 -24.92
N GLU A 124 7.00 -0.38 -24.62
CA GLU A 124 8.36 0.11 -24.80
C GLU A 124 9.36 -0.66 -23.91
N THR A 125 10.35 -1.30 -24.53
CA THR A 125 11.21 -2.32 -23.90
C THR A 125 11.95 -1.82 -22.67
N GLU A 126 12.65 -0.68 -22.74
CA GLU A 126 13.41 -0.18 -21.58
C GLU A 126 12.51 0.14 -20.38
N ILE A 127 11.33 0.71 -20.68
CA ILE A 127 10.34 1.08 -19.68
C ILE A 127 9.68 -0.18 -19.10
N ARG A 128 9.45 -1.19 -19.93
CA ARG A 128 8.94 -2.50 -19.52
C ARG A 128 9.90 -3.20 -18.58
N ASP A 129 11.18 -3.31 -18.95
CA ASP A 129 12.22 -3.96 -18.17
C ASP A 129 12.42 -3.27 -16.81
N ARG A 130 12.27 -1.94 -16.76
CA ARG A 130 12.26 -1.21 -15.49
C ARG A 130 11.02 -1.54 -14.66
N THR A 131 9.84 -1.56 -15.27
CA THR A 131 8.58 -1.91 -14.58
C THR A 131 8.65 -3.30 -13.99
N GLU A 132 9.08 -4.29 -14.76
CA GLU A 132 9.15 -5.68 -14.31
C GLU A 132 10.12 -5.82 -13.13
N ARG A 133 11.27 -5.15 -13.15
CA ARG A 133 12.20 -5.09 -12.01
C ARG A 133 11.58 -4.42 -10.77
N ASP A 134 10.86 -3.32 -10.97
CA ASP A 134 10.15 -2.64 -9.88
C ASP A 134 9.05 -3.56 -9.31
N VAL A 135 8.32 -4.29 -10.15
CA VAL A 135 7.32 -5.29 -9.72
C VAL A 135 7.95 -6.39 -8.89
N ASP A 136 9.07 -6.98 -9.33
CA ASP A 136 9.75 -8.05 -8.60
C ASP A 136 10.10 -7.58 -7.18
N ARG A 137 10.67 -6.37 -7.07
CA ARG A 137 10.98 -5.77 -5.78
C ARG A 137 9.74 -5.48 -4.94
N ILE A 138 8.68 -4.95 -5.54
CA ILE A 138 7.42 -4.68 -4.85
C ILE A 138 6.87 -5.99 -4.28
N VAL A 139 6.80 -7.05 -5.06
CA VAL A 139 6.28 -8.35 -4.64
C VAL A 139 7.07 -8.91 -3.44
N GLU A 140 8.40 -8.79 -3.42
CA GLU A 140 9.22 -9.12 -2.25
C GLU A 140 8.75 -8.34 -1.00
N ILE A 141 8.60 -7.02 -1.13
CA ILE A 141 8.13 -6.15 -0.03
C ILE A 141 6.73 -6.55 0.42
N LEU A 142 5.80 -6.84 -0.50
CA LEU A 142 4.43 -7.22 -0.17
C LEU A 142 4.38 -8.56 0.58
N ARG A 143 5.24 -9.51 0.24
CA ARG A 143 5.40 -10.77 1.00
C ARG A 143 5.88 -10.49 2.42
N GLU A 144 6.89 -9.64 2.59
CA GLU A 144 7.37 -9.23 3.93
C GLU A 144 6.27 -8.53 4.75
N ARG A 145 5.47 -7.65 4.12
CA ARG A 145 4.32 -6.99 4.76
C ARG A 145 3.32 -8.00 5.31
N ARG A 146 2.93 -9.00 4.51
CA ARG A 146 2.01 -10.06 4.97
C ARG A 146 2.63 -10.92 6.07
N ALA A 147 3.90 -11.29 5.95
CA ALA A 147 4.60 -12.06 6.99
C ALA A 147 4.66 -11.30 8.33
N ASN A 148 4.96 -10.00 8.28
CA ASN A 148 4.97 -9.13 9.47
C ASN A 148 3.57 -9.00 10.09
N TYR A 149 2.53 -8.82 9.28
CA TYR A 149 1.14 -8.83 9.75
C TYR A 149 0.78 -10.14 10.43
N GLN A 150 1.10 -11.30 9.84
CA GLN A 150 0.76 -12.59 10.44
C GLN A 150 1.48 -12.84 11.78
N ARG A 151 2.72 -12.33 11.93
CA ARG A 151 3.50 -12.43 13.17
C ARG A 151 2.96 -11.52 14.27
N ARG A 152 2.59 -10.28 13.94
CA ARG A 152 2.25 -9.25 14.93
C ARG A 152 0.76 -9.03 15.16
N LYS A 153 -0.05 -9.29 14.13
CA LYS A 153 -1.51 -9.08 14.09
C LYS A 153 -1.94 -7.73 14.69
N PRO A 154 -1.41 -6.59 14.19
CA PRO A 154 -1.90 -5.28 14.62
C PRO A 154 -3.39 -5.13 14.31
N THR A 155 -4.07 -4.26 15.05
CA THR A 155 -5.49 -4.01 14.81
C THR A 155 -5.67 -3.33 13.46
N ILE A 156 -6.54 -3.86 12.60
CA ILE A 156 -6.91 -3.28 11.31
C ILE A 156 -8.35 -2.78 11.36
N VAL A 157 -8.53 -1.51 11.02
CA VAL A 157 -9.83 -0.93 10.67
C VAL A 157 -9.81 -0.63 9.19
N ASN A 158 -10.62 -1.32 8.39
CA ASN A 158 -10.68 -1.15 6.95
C ASN A 158 -12.05 -0.58 6.54
N LEU A 159 -12.06 0.46 5.73
CA LEU A 159 -13.25 1.04 5.12
C LEU A 159 -13.22 0.81 3.61
N ILE A 160 -14.23 0.12 3.10
CA ILE A 160 -14.37 -0.23 1.68
C ILE A 160 -15.64 0.37 1.09
N SER A 161 -15.63 0.66 -0.21
CA SER A 161 -16.75 1.27 -0.94
C SER A 161 -17.56 0.21 -1.68
N ALA A 162 -18.88 0.22 -1.51
CA ALA A 162 -19.79 -0.60 -2.29
C ALA A 162 -19.68 -0.31 -3.80
N LEU A 163 -19.51 0.97 -4.16
CA LEU A 163 -19.36 1.38 -5.56
C LEU A 163 -18.05 0.85 -6.17
N ASP A 164 -16.97 0.84 -5.39
CA ASP A 164 -15.66 0.31 -5.82
C ASP A 164 -15.74 -1.21 -6.01
N ILE A 165 -16.48 -1.90 -5.15
CA ILE A 165 -16.74 -3.34 -5.28
C ILE A 165 -17.53 -3.64 -6.55
N VAL A 166 -18.58 -2.87 -6.85
CA VAL A 166 -19.35 -3.03 -8.10
C VAL A 166 -18.44 -2.86 -9.32
N ARG A 167 -17.59 -1.83 -9.34
CA ARG A 167 -16.64 -1.63 -10.45
C ARG A 167 -15.67 -2.81 -10.58
N LEU A 168 -15.08 -3.27 -9.46
CA LEU A 168 -14.19 -4.42 -9.45
C LEU A 168 -14.89 -5.71 -9.92
N LEU A 169 -16.15 -5.96 -9.54
CA LEU A 169 -16.90 -7.14 -10.00
C LEU A 169 -17.15 -7.10 -11.51
N HIS A 170 -17.40 -5.92 -12.08
CA HIS A 170 -17.55 -5.75 -13.53
C HIS A 170 -16.22 -5.84 -14.28
N SER A 171 -15.16 -5.21 -13.80
CA SER A 171 -13.88 -5.17 -14.49
C SER A 171 -13.05 -6.45 -14.32
N GLY A 172 -13.18 -7.10 -13.16
CA GLY A 172 -12.20 -8.07 -12.68
C GLY A 172 -10.83 -7.44 -12.38
N PHE A 173 -9.88 -8.28 -11.99
CA PHE A 173 -8.47 -7.90 -11.84
C PHE A 173 -7.76 -7.80 -13.19
N VAL A 174 -7.70 -6.60 -13.76
CA VAL A 174 -7.08 -6.33 -15.06
C VAL A 174 -5.99 -5.27 -14.96
N GLY A 175 -4.79 -5.57 -15.49
CA GLY A 175 -3.67 -4.63 -15.55
C GLY A 175 -3.56 -3.85 -16.86
N ARG A 176 -4.29 -4.26 -17.90
CA ARG A 176 -4.29 -3.65 -19.24
C ARG A 176 -5.70 -3.55 -19.83
N PRO A 177 -5.97 -2.57 -20.72
CA PRO A 177 -7.26 -2.49 -21.39
C PRO A 177 -7.45 -3.64 -22.40
N PHE A 178 -8.72 -3.89 -22.77
CA PHE A 178 -9.12 -4.78 -23.85
C PHE A 178 -8.60 -6.23 -23.75
N MET A 179 -8.94 -6.91 -22.66
CA MET A 179 -8.63 -8.32 -22.45
C MET A 179 -9.60 -9.25 -23.22
N PRO A 180 -9.15 -10.39 -23.79
CA PRO A 180 -10.03 -11.38 -24.40
C PRO A 180 -11.13 -11.85 -23.44
N ARG A 181 -12.33 -12.12 -23.98
CA ARG A 181 -13.51 -12.50 -23.15
C ARG A 181 -13.28 -13.71 -22.22
N PRO A 182 -12.60 -14.79 -22.63
CA PRO A 182 -12.34 -15.92 -21.73
C PRO A 182 -11.51 -15.51 -20.51
N ASP A 183 -10.41 -14.78 -20.74
CA ASP A 183 -9.52 -14.28 -19.69
C ASP A 183 -10.26 -13.29 -18.77
N LEU A 184 -11.07 -12.39 -19.35
CA LEU A 184 -11.86 -11.42 -18.59
C LEU A 184 -12.83 -12.11 -17.62
N LYS A 185 -13.52 -13.17 -18.07
CA LYS A 185 -14.41 -13.95 -17.19
C LYS A 185 -13.64 -14.59 -16.04
N GLU A 186 -12.42 -15.06 -16.28
CA GLU A 186 -11.55 -15.57 -15.21
C GLU A 186 -11.15 -14.47 -14.22
N ARG A 187 -10.82 -13.26 -14.71
CA ARG A 187 -10.49 -12.11 -13.84
C ARG A 187 -11.68 -11.65 -13.01
N GLN A 188 -12.88 -11.65 -13.57
CA GLN A 188 -14.13 -11.35 -12.86
C GLN A 188 -14.43 -12.42 -11.81
N LYS A 189 -14.24 -13.70 -12.14
CA LYS A 189 -14.38 -14.80 -11.19
C LYS A 189 -13.41 -14.64 -10.02
N SER A 190 -12.14 -14.34 -10.28
CA SER A 190 -11.14 -14.11 -9.22
C SER A 190 -11.50 -12.91 -8.34
N ALA A 191 -12.00 -11.82 -8.93
CA ALA A 191 -12.50 -10.68 -8.18
C ALA A 191 -13.68 -11.06 -7.26
N ARG A 192 -14.62 -11.86 -7.76
CA ARG A 192 -15.75 -12.37 -6.97
C ARG A 192 -15.27 -13.21 -5.78
N GLU A 193 -14.36 -14.17 -6.01
CA GLU A 193 -13.79 -15.02 -4.95
C GLU A 193 -13.14 -14.18 -3.85
N GLU A 194 -12.45 -13.09 -4.23
CA GLU A 194 -11.85 -12.16 -3.27
C GLU A 194 -12.90 -11.35 -2.50
N ILE A 195 -13.98 -10.88 -3.14
CA ILE A 195 -15.08 -10.22 -2.41
C ILE A 195 -15.79 -11.20 -1.48
N GLU A 196 -15.98 -12.46 -1.87
CA GLU A 196 -16.52 -13.50 -1.00
C GLU A 196 -15.61 -13.77 0.20
N HIS A 197 -14.29 -13.69 0.02
CA HIS A 197 -13.33 -13.72 1.13
C HIS A 197 -13.51 -12.53 2.09
N ILE A 198 -13.64 -11.31 1.56
CA ILE A 198 -13.93 -10.14 2.39
C ILE A 198 -15.25 -10.29 3.14
N ILE A 199 -16.32 -10.79 2.49
CA ILE A 199 -17.62 -11.06 3.15
C ILE A 199 -17.43 -11.98 4.36
N ARG A 200 -16.64 -13.06 4.23
CA ARG A 200 -16.35 -13.96 5.37
C ARG A 200 -15.67 -13.20 6.51
N LEU A 201 -14.64 -12.40 6.22
CA LEU A 201 -13.96 -11.60 7.24
C LEU A 201 -14.90 -10.59 7.92
N MET A 202 -15.82 -9.97 7.17
CA MET A 202 -16.81 -9.05 7.72
C MET A 202 -17.75 -9.76 8.70
N GLU A 203 -18.14 -11.00 8.42
CA GLU A 203 -19.10 -11.77 9.21
C GLU A 203 -18.48 -12.46 10.42
N GLU A 204 -17.28 -13.01 10.26
CA GLU A 204 -16.54 -13.72 11.31
C GLU A 204 -15.92 -12.77 12.33
N GLN A 205 -15.56 -11.55 11.90
CA GLN A 205 -14.91 -10.52 12.71
C GLN A 205 -13.73 -11.08 13.54
N PRO A 206 -12.66 -11.58 12.88
CA PRO A 206 -11.47 -12.04 13.57
C PRO A 206 -10.94 -11.00 14.56
N ILE A 207 -10.36 -11.45 15.68
CA ILE A 207 -9.82 -10.54 16.70
C ILE A 207 -8.85 -9.54 16.06
N GLY A 208 -9.10 -8.25 16.31
CA GLY A 208 -8.29 -7.16 15.78
C GLY A 208 -8.63 -6.74 14.35
N VAL A 209 -9.62 -7.34 13.69
CA VAL A 209 -10.04 -6.96 12.33
C VAL A 209 -11.46 -6.40 12.34
N GLN A 210 -11.61 -5.18 11.84
CA GLN A 210 -12.90 -4.52 11.69
C GLN A 210 -13.02 -3.96 10.27
N ILE A 211 -14.08 -4.32 9.55
CA ILE A 211 -14.32 -3.88 8.18
C ILE A 211 -15.69 -3.19 8.12
N GLY A 212 -15.71 -1.97 7.62
CA GLY A 212 -16.92 -1.19 7.37
C GLY A 212 -17.14 -1.01 5.87
N LEU A 213 -18.36 -1.28 5.40
CA LEU A 213 -18.79 -1.05 4.04
C LEU A 213 -19.55 0.27 3.94
N VAL A 214 -18.98 1.23 3.22
CA VAL A 214 -19.62 2.51 2.92
C VAL A 214 -20.44 2.35 1.64
N THR A 215 -21.73 2.67 1.72
CA THR A 215 -22.66 2.62 0.57
C THR A 215 -22.72 3.95 -0.19
N GLY A 216 -22.30 5.04 0.43
CA GLY A 216 -22.12 6.35 -0.21
C GLY A 216 -20.78 6.48 -0.96
N THR A 217 -20.48 7.70 -1.38
CA THR A 217 -19.23 8.01 -2.09
C THR A 217 -18.05 8.04 -1.12
N LEU A 218 -17.00 7.26 -1.41
CA LEU A 218 -15.69 7.44 -0.78
C LEU A 218 -14.85 8.50 -1.52
N PRO A 219 -13.91 9.17 -0.84
CA PRO A 219 -12.87 9.94 -1.48
C PRO A 219 -12.14 9.07 -2.49
N HIS A 220 -11.91 9.61 -3.69
CA HIS A 220 -11.12 8.90 -4.70
C HIS A 220 -9.67 8.70 -4.25
N VAL A 221 -9.17 9.53 -3.33
CA VAL A 221 -7.82 9.43 -2.78
C VAL A 221 -7.79 8.42 -1.64
N GLY A 222 -7.01 7.35 -1.82
CA GLY A 222 -6.79 6.37 -0.76
C GLY A 222 -5.75 6.84 0.25
N PHE A 223 -6.00 6.58 1.53
CA PHE A 223 -5.06 6.88 2.61
C PHE A 223 -5.03 5.80 3.68
N GLN A 224 -3.98 5.81 4.49
CA GLN A 224 -3.80 4.94 5.64
C GLN A 224 -3.30 5.74 6.84
N ILE A 225 -3.75 5.38 8.04
CA ILE A 225 -3.30 5.98 9.30
C ILE A 225 -2.69 4.89 10.15
N PHE A 226 -1.42 5.07 10.52
CA PHE A 226 -0.65 4.19 11.38
C PHE A 226 -0.57 4.80 12.77
N ARG A 227 -0.90 4.01 13.80
CA ARG A 227 -0.74 4.39 15.21
C ARG A 227 0.29 3.46 15.87
N SER A 228 1.29 4.04 16.51
CA SER A 228 2.36 3.33 17.25
C SER A 228 2.67 4.13 18.52
N GLY A 229 2.16 3.68 19.67
CA GLY A 229 2.08 4.50 20.87
C GLY A 229 1.42 5.87 20.61
N GLU A 230 2.09 6.95 21.01
CA GLU A 230 1.64 8.33 20.78
C GLU A 230 1.82 8.81 19.33
N LYS A 231 2.63 8.11 18.52
CA LYS A 231 2.93 8.52 17.15
C LYS A 231 1.79 8.15 16.22
N ARG A 232 1.37 9.12 15.40
CA ARG A 232 0.39 8.94 14.33
C ARG A 232 0.98 9.39 13.01
N THR A 233 0.88 8.53 12.00
CA THR A 233 1.40 8.81 10.67
C THR A 233 0.30 8.60 9.65
N LEU A 234 0.07 9.60 8.80
CA LEU A 234 -0.81 9.55 7.66
C LEU A 234 0.01 9.22 6.41
N SER A 235 -0.50 8.30 5.60
CA SER A 235 0.00 7.99 4.27
C SER A 235 -1.10 8.19 3.24
N VAL A 236 -0.82 8.92 2.17
CA VAL A 236 -1.72 9.16 1.04
C VAL A 236 -1.01 8.69 -0.23
N SER A 237 -1.67 7.91 -1.08
CA SER A 237 -0.97 7.33 -2.23
C SER A 237 -1.80 7.18 -3.49
N PRO A 238 -1.22 7.50 -4.67
CA PRO A 238 -1.79 7.16 -5.96
C PRO A 238 -1.48 5.71 -6.38
N PHE A 239 -0.59 5.00 -5.68
CA PHE A 239 -0.19 3.65 -6.04
C PHE A 239 -1.22 2.61 -5.57
N ARG A 240 -1.60 1.68 -6.45
CA ARG A 240 -2.67 0.69 -6.22
C ARG A 240 -2.26 -0.70 -6.70
N LEU A 241 -2.69 -1.74 -5.98
CA LEU A 241 -2.37 -3.15 -6.21
C LEU A 241 -3.56 -4.00 -6.70
N GLY A 242 -4.78 -3.44 -6.72
CA GLY A 242 -6.02 -4.18 -7.00
C GLY A 242 -6.63 -3.83 -8.36
N GLU A 243 -7.87 -3.35 -8.34
CA GLU A 243 -8.54 -2.81 -9.53
C GLU A 243 -7.71 -1.69 -10.17
N GLN A 244 -7.42 -1.81 -11.48
CA GLN A 244 -6.60 -0.85 -12.24
C GLN A 244 -5.29 -0.47 -11.52
N PRO A 245 -4.36 -1.43 -11.40
CA PRO A 245 -3.14 -1.21 -10.64
C PRO A 245 -2.33 -0.06 -11.21
N ASN A 246 -1.75 0.72 -10.31
CA ASN A 246 -0.82 1.79 -10.64
C ASN A 246 0.39 1.67 -9.74
N ILE A 247 1.53 1.35 -10.34
CA ILE A 247 2.82 1.27 -9.63
C ILE A 247 3.89 2.14 -10.30
N ARG A 248 3.50 2.99 -11.25
CA ARG A 248 4.45 3.73 -12.11
C ARG A 248 4.41 5.23 -11.90
N LEU A 249 3.22 5.82 -11.88
CA LEU A 249 3.06 7.27 -11.96
C LEU A 249 2.31 7.81 -10.76
N GLY A 250 2.87 8.87 -10.18
CA GLY A 250 2.24 9.63 -9.10
C GLY A 250 3.23 9.97 -7.99
N VAL A 251 2.74 10.77 -7.04
CA VAL A 251 3.48 11.16 -5.85
C VAL A 251 2.66 10.75 -4.63
N ALA A 252 3.19 9.83 -3.84
CA ALA A 252 2.67 9.50 -2.52
C ALA A 252 3.21 10.50 -1.49
N MET A 253 2.46 10.68 -0.40
CA MET A 253 2.82 11.55 0.70
C MET A 253 2.73 10.80 2.01
N ILE A 254 3.74 10.93 2.88
CA ILE A 254 3.70 10.41 4.24
C ILE A 254 4.01 11.54 5.21
N THR A 255 3.17 11.74 6.21
CA THR A 255 3.31 12.84 7.17
C THR A 255 2.90 12.44 8.58
N SER A 256 3.56 13.01 9.58
CA SER A 256 3.17 12.93 10.99
C SER A 256 2.60 14.27 11.50
N THR A 257 2.26 15.20 10.60
CA THR A 257 1.68 16.49 10.99
C THR A 257 0.35 16.30 11.72
N PRO A 258 0.21 16.78 12.98
CA PRO A 258 -0.98 16.52 13.79
C PRO A 258 -2.29 16.99 13.16
N GLU A 259 -2.27 18.14 12.49
CA GLU A 259 -3.45 18.69 11.81
C GLU A 259 -3.93 17.77 10.67
N ALA A 260 -3.02 17.37 9.78
CA ALA A 260 -3.36 16.51 8.65
C ALA A 260 -3.92 15.17 9.14
N VAL A 261 -3.28 14.57 10.15
CA VAL A 261 -3.75 13.32 10.76
C VAL A 261 -5.13 13.52 11.37
N ALA A 262 -5.34 14.53 12.21
CA ALA A 262 -6.61 14.75 12.91
C ALA A 262 -7.78 14.98 11.95
N LEU A 263 -7.57 15.70 10.84
CA LEU A 263 -8.59 15.90 9.82
C LEU A 263 -8.96 14.58 9.13
N HIS A 264 -7.99 13.73 8.80
CA HIS A 264 -8.27 12.42 8.20
C HIS A 264 -8.91 11.45 9.21
N GLU A 265 -8.54 11.51 10.49
CA GLU A 265 -9.19 10.73 11.55
C GLU A 265 -10.69 11.08 11.68
N LYS A 266 -11.05 12.38 11.63
CA LYS A 266 -12.45 12.81 11.63
C LYS A 266 -13.25 12.26 10.44
N VAL A 267 -12.64 12.28 9.25
CA VAL A 267 -13.26 11.72 8.03
C VAL A 267 -13.51 10.22 8.20
N VAL A 268 -12.53 9.47 8.73
CA VAL A 268 -12.69 8.05 9.06
C VAL A 268 -13.83 7.83 10.05
N GLU A 269 -13.89 8.63 11.12
CA GLU A 269 -14.93 8.49 12.15
C GLU A 269 -16.34 8.67 11.57
N GLN A 270 -16.53 9.66 10.70
CA GLN A 270 -17.80 9.89 10.01
C GLN A 270 -18.17 8.70 9.10
N MET A 271 -17.25 8.28 8.22
CA MET A 271 -17.48 7.14 7.33
C MET A 271 -17.73 5.84 8.11
N TRP A 272 -17.01 5.67 9.21
CA TRP A 272 -17.20 4.53 10.10
C TRP A 272 -18.60 4.55 10.69
N ALA A 273 -19.09 5.70 11.19
CA ALA A 273 -20.45 5.81 11.73
C ALA A 273 -21.53 5.43 10.70
N GLU A 274 -21.38 5.86 9.45
CA GLU A 274 -22.33 5.64 8.35
C GLU A 274 -22.21 4.27 7.67
N SER A 275 -21.12 3.53 7.90
CA SER A 275 -20.85 2.25 7.24
C SER A 275 -21.72 1.08 7.76
N LEU A 276 -22.09 0.17 6.85
CA LEU A 276 -22.60 -1.15 7.20
C LEU A 276 -21.47 -2.01 7.76
N LYS A 277 -21.78 -2.89 8.72
CA LYS A 277 -20.78 -3.75 9.38
C LYS A 277 -21.33 -5.15 9.59
N GLY A 278 -20.44 -6.12 9.82
CA GLY A 278 -20.85 -7.47 10.20
C GLY A 278 -21.69 -8.17 9.13
N LYS A 279 -22.62 -9.00 9.61
CA LYS A 279 -23.58 -9.74 8.78
C LYS A 279 -24.46 -8.85 7.89
N THR A 280 -24.76 -7.63 8.32
CA THR A 280 -25.55 -6.69 7.51
C THR A 280 -24.79 -6.29 6.25
N ALA A 281 -23.51 -5.94 6.39
CA ALA A 281 -22.67 -5.65 5.23
C ALA A 281 -22.42 -6.88 4.37
N GLY A 282 -22.18 -8.04 4.99
CA GLY A 282 -22.01 -9.31 4.27
C GLY A 282 -23.23 -9.66 3.40
N ARG A 283 -24.45 -9.48 3.93
CA ARG A 283 -25.69 -9.64 3.15
C ARG A 283 -25.78 -8.66 1.99
N TYR A 284 -25.53 -7.37 2.24
CA TYR A 284 -25.56 -6.35 1.21
C TYR A 284 -24.60 -6.66 0.04
N LEU A 285 -23.39 -7.14 0.32
CA LEU A 285 -22.44 -7.53 -0.72
C LEU A 285 -22.88 -8.78 -1.49
N ARG A 286 -23.51 -9.77 -0.84
CA ARG A 286 -24.08 -10.92 -1.55
C ARG A 286 -25.21 -10.51 -2.50
N ASP A 287 -26.07 -9.59 -2.05
CA ASP A 287 -27.15 -9.05 -2.88
C ASP A 287 -26.58 -8.27 -4.09
N LEU A 288 -25.50 -7.51 -3.90
CA LEU A 288 -24.78 -6.87 -4.99
C LEU A 288 -24.20 -7.87 -5.99
N ILE A 289 -23.51 -8.91 -5.52
CA ILE A 289 -22.95 -9.97 -6.37
C ILE A 289 -24.07 -10.62 -7.21
N ALA A 290 -25.21 -10.96 -6.58
CA ALA A 290 -26.35 -11.56 -7.27
C ALA A 290 -26.97 -10.62 -8.32
N SER A 291 -26.99 -9.31 -8.04
CA SER A 291 -27.51 -8.30 -8.98
C SER A 291 -26.60 -8.15 -10.20
N VAL A 292 -25.28 -8.11 -10.00
CA VAL A 292 -24.30 -8.07 -11.10
C VAL A 292 -24.44 -9.31 -12.00
N ASP A 293 -24.71 -10.48 -11.43
CA ASP A 293 -24.98 -11.71 -12.21
C ASP A 293 -26.27 -11.63 -13.03
N GLY A 294 -27.27 -10.89 -12.56
CA GLY A 294 -28.56 -10.69 -13.23
C GLY A 294 -28.51 -9.69 -14.39
N ASP A 295 -27.67 -8.66 -14.27
CA ASP A 295 -27.51 -7.59 -15.27
C ASP A 295 -26.50 -7.94 -16.39
N LEU A 296 -25.72 -9.02 -16.24
CA LEU A 296 -24.86 -9.53 -17.31
C LEU A 296 -25.73 -10.26 -18.36
N PRO A 297 -25.83 -9.78 -19.62
CA PRO A 297 -26.56 -10.52 -20.65
C PRO A 297 -25.93 -11.90 -20.84
N ARG A 298 -26.76 -12.95 -20.69
CA ARG A 298 -26.38 -14.36 -20.90
C ARG A 298 -25.90 -14.62 -22.32
#